data_AF-A0A6P1KS37-F1
#
_entry.id   AF-A0A6P1KS37-F1
#
_cell.length_a   1.000
_cell.length_b   1.000
_cell.length_c   1.000
_cell.angle_alpha   90.00
_cell.angle_beta   90.00
_cell.angle_gamma   90.00
#
_symmetry.space_group_name_H-M   'P 1'
#
loop_
_entity.id
_entity.type
_entity.pdbx_description
1 polymer ?
#
loop_
_entity_poly.entity_id
_entity_poly.type
_entity_poly.pdbx_seq_one_letter_code
_entity_poly.pdbx_strand_id
1 'polypeptide(L)'
;MLKIMSNGRVPNKPIKQRPNQSHEPVSAEYARKLILEHRAWDGMRVLGHLDLSGALDLYNLPENLTCESLDISDCVNLTALPTGLHVTYWIELAGSGITSVSAGHGFIWRWRGVEVTDKIAFESQSLTGQDILNIENVELRRVLIERLGYETFLQQVGGLIRDRDRDAGGERQLVYIPFEDDEPLMVLKVTCPSTGHIHILRVPPYMRNCHQAAAWIAGFNNPDDYHPAIEA
;
A
#
# COMPACT_ATOMS: atom_id res chain seq x y z
N MET A 1 -1.98 11.44 -54.95
CA MET A 1 -2.38 11.66 -53.55
C MET A 1 -2.67 10.29 -52.94
N LEU A 2 -1.68 9.72 -52.26
CA LEU A 2 -1.68 8.35 -51.73
C LEU A 2 -2.65 8.27 -50.53
N LYS A 3 -3.74 7.51 -50.63
CA LYS A 3 -4.58 7.16 -49.46
C LYS A 3 -3.96 5.93 -48.80
N ILE A 4 -3.22 6.13 -47.72
CA ILE A 4 -2.84 5.07 -46.79
C ILE A 4 -3.90 5.09 -45.69
N MET A 5 -4.81 4.11 -45.69
CA MET A 5 -5.63 3.80 -44.52
C MET A 5 -4.95 2.66 -43.78
N SER A 6 -4.16 3.00 -42.76
CA SER A 6 -3.69 2.00 -41.80
C SER A 6 -4.84 1.70 -40.84
N ASN A 7 -5.60 0.64 -41.12
CA ASN A 7 -6.46 0.03 -40.12
C ASN A 7 -5.55 -0.48 -38.99
N GLY A 8 -5.49 0.28 -37.90
CA GLY A 8 -4.86 -0.15 -36.67
C GLY A 8 -5.48 -1.48 -36.24
N ARG A 9 -4.66 -2.52 -36.11
CA ARG A 9 -5.06 -3.76 -35.45
C ARG A 9 -5.38 -3.42 -34.00
N VAL A 10 -6.66 -3.29 -33.66
CA VAL A 10 -7.10 -3.47 -32.28
C VAL A 10 -6.82 -4.93 -31.95
N PRO A 11 -5.92 -5.25 -31.00
CA PRO A 11 -5.77 -6.63 -30.56
C PRO A 11 -7.10 -7.08 -29.97
N ASN A 12 -7.79 -7.94 -30.70
CA ASN A 12 -9.06 -8.53 -30.31
C ASN A 12 -8.78 -9.57 -29.21
N LYS A 13 -8.56 -9.09 -27.97
CA LYS A 13 -8.38 -9.97 -26.81
C LYS A 13 -9.71 -10.72 -26.65
N PRO A 14 -9.74 -12.06 -26.77
CA PRO A 14 -11.00 -12.80 -26.73
C PRO A 14 -11.69 -12.52 -25.40
N ILE A 15 -12.93 -12.04 -25.46
CA ILE A 15 -13.78 -11.87 -24.28
C ILE A 15 -14.01 -13.26 -23.70
N LYS A 16 -13.30 -13.58 -22.62
CA LYS A 16 -13.44 -14.86 -21.92
C LYS A 16 -14.84 -14.90 -21.30
N GLN A 17 -15.64 -15.89 -21.71
CA GLN A 17 -17.02 -16.06 -21.21
C GLN A 17 -17.02 -16.27 -19.69
N ARG A 18 -18.01 -15.71 -18.99
CA ARG A 18 -18.21 -16.00 -17.57
C ARG A 18 -18.53 -17.48 -17.38
N PRO A 19 -17.97 -18.15 -16.35
CA PRO A 19 -18.38 -19.50 -16.01
C PRO A 19 -19.86 -19.52 -15.55
N ASN A 20 -20.48 -20.70 -15.57
CA ASN A 20 -21.81 -20.88 -14.99
C ASN A 20 -21.77 -20.53 -13.50
N GLN A 21 -22.76 -19.74 -13.07
CA GLN A 21 -22.91 -19.39 -11.66
C GLN A 21 -23.20 -20.64 -10.83
N SER A 22 -22.55 -20.73 -9.68
CA SER A 22 -22.72 -21.82 -8.73
C SER A 22 -23.02 -21.24 -7.35
N HIS A 23 -23.84 -21.94 -6.58
CA HIS A 23 -24.06 -21.65 -5.15
C HIS A 23 -23.04 -22.34 -4.25
N GLU A 24 -22.29 -23.31 -4.79
CA GLU A 24 -21.21 -23.98 -4.07
C GLU A 24 -19.99 -23.07 -3.92
N PRO A 25 -19.31 -23.10 -2.76
CA PRO A 25 -18.05 -22.39 -2.58
C PRO A 25 -16.98 -22.82 -3.58
N VAL A 26 -16.18 -21.86 -4.05
CA VAL A 26 -15.01 -22.09 -4.90
C VAL A 26 -13.71 -21.91 -4.13
N SER A 27 -12.59 -22.42 -4.66
CA SER A 27 -11.28 -22.15 -4.07
C SER A 27 -10.88 -20.67 -4.22
N ALA A 28 -10.06 -20.19 -3.28
CA ALA A 28 -9.53 -18.83 -3.30
C ALA A 28 -8.75 -18.51 -4.58
N GLU A 29 -7.91 -19.42 -5.04
CA GLU A 29 -7.13 -19.26 -6.28
C GLU A 29 -8.03 -19.08 -7.50
N TYR A 30 -9.11 -19.85 -7.57
CA TYR A 30 -10.07 -19.74 -8.67
C TYR A 30 -10.88 -18.45 -8.59
N ALA A 31 -11.30 -18.06 -7.38
CA ALA A 31 -11.97 -16.77 -7.14
C ALA A 31 -11.09 -15.59 -7.55
N ARG A 32 -9.83 -15.53 -7.07
CA ARG A 32 -8.85 -14.50 -7.45
C ARG A 32 -8.75 -14.38 -8.98
N LYS A 33 -8.56 -15.51 -9.66
CA LYS A 33 -8.48 -15.53 -11.14
C LYS A 33 -9.72 -14.91 -11.79
N LEU A 34 -10.92 -15.27 -11.35
CA LEU A 34 -12.14 -14.76 -11.95
C LEU A 34 -12.39 -13.28 -11.64
N ILE A 35 -12.08 -12.83 -10.42
CA ILE A 35 -12.22 -11.43 -10.01
C ILE A 35 -11.28 -10.56 -10.85
N LEU A 36 -10.00 -10.93 -10.95
CA LEU A 36 -9.00 -10.18 -11.72
C LEU A 36 -9.23 -10.24 -13.24
N GLU A 37 -10.00 -11.21 -13.74
CA GLU A 37 -10.43 -11.27 -15.14
C GLU A 37 -11.79 -10.59 -15.39
N HIS A 38 -12.40 -9.96 -14.37
CA HIS A 38 -13.77 -9.37 -14.41
C HIS A 38 -14.87 -10.38 -14.81
N ARG A 39 -14.66 -11.64 -14.45
CA ARG A 39 -15.53 -12.79 -14.75
C ARG A 39 -16.24 -13.36 -13.52
N ALA A 40 -15.97 -12.82 -12.34
CA ALA A 40 -16.69 -13.16 -11.12
C ALA A 40 -18.18 -12.78 -11.22
N TRP A 41 -18.99 -13.41 -10.38
CA TRP A 41 -20.43 -13.19 -10.29
C TRP A 41 -20.82 -12.75 -8.88
N ASP A 42 -21.94 -12.05 -8.76
CA ASP A 42 -22.48 -11.61 -7.47
C ASP A 42 -22.95 -12.82 -6.66
N GLY A 43 -22.70 -12.80 -5.34
CA GLY A 43 -22.98 -13.93 -4.45
C GLY A 43 -21.93 -15.05 -4.52
N MET A 44 -20.78 -14.81 -5.16
CA MET A 44 -19.68 -15.77 -5.17
C MET A 44 -19.25 -16.09 -3.73
N ARG A 45 -19.13 -17.39 -3.42
CA ARG A 45 -18.68 -17.89 -2.13
C ARG A 45 -17.28 -18.46 -2.28
N VAL A 46 -16.35 -18.02 -1.45
CA VAL A 46 -14.95 -18.42 -1.50
C VAL A 46 -14.60 -19.18 -0.23
N LEU A 47 -13.90 -20.30 -0.39
CA LEU A 47 -13.38 -21.08 0.71
C LEU A 47 -12.18 -20.36 1.35
N GLY A 48 -12.28 -20.07 2.65
CA GLY A 48 -11.18 -19.55 3.45
C GLY A 48 -10.73 -18.16 3.02
N HIS A 49 -9.40 -18.00 2.94
CA HIS A 49 -8.73 -16.73 2.68
C HIS A 49 -8.71 -16.37 1.20
N LEU A 50 -9.29 -15.23 0.83
CA LEU A 50 -9.21 -14.65 -0.50
C LEU A 50 -8.11 -13.58 -0.55
N ASP A 51 -6.98 -13.93 -1.16
CA ASP A 51 -5.91 -12.98 -1.44
C ASP A 51 -6.17 -12.26 -2.77
N LEU A 52 -6.31 -10.94 -2.73
CA LEU A 52 -6.34 -10.02 -3.87
C LEU A 52 -5.21 -8.97 -3.81
N SER A 53 -4.25 -9.13 -2.89
CA SER A 53 -3.15 -8.18 -2.65
C SER A 53 -2.40 -7.79 -3.92
N GLY A 54 -1.98 -6.53 -3.97
CA GLY A 54 -1.19 -5.94 -5.05
C GLY A 54 -1.89 -5.87 -6.40
N ALA A 55 -3.20 -6.17 -6.48
CA ALA A 55 -3.94 -6.10 -7.73
C ALA A 55 -4.23 -4.63 -8.11
N LEU A 56 -3.30 -4.02 -8.85
CA LEU A 56 -3.39 -2.62 -9.26
C LEU A 56 -4.59 -2.32 -10.16
N ASP A 57 -5.03 -3.28 -10.98
CA ASP A 57 -6.19 -3.11 -11.88
C ASP A 57 -7.54 -3.44 -11.21
N LEU A 58 -7.56 -3.75 -9.91
CA LEU A 58 -8.78 -4.05 -9.16
C LEU A 58 -9.49 -2.76 -8.75
N TYR A 59 -10.66 -2.49 -9.33
CA TYR A 59 -11.49 -1.31 -9.01
C TYR A 59 -12.81 -1.66 -8.32
N ASN A 60 -13.28 -2.90 -8.42
CA ASN A 60 -14.50 -3.36 -7.76
C ASN A 60 -14.43 -4.86 -7.43
N LEU A 61 -15.19 -5.25 -6.41
CA LEU A 61 -15.49 -6.64 -6.07
C LEU A 61 -16.94 -6.97 -6.49
N PRO A 62 -17.27 -8.25 -6.71
CA PRO A 62 -18.65 -8.66 -6.94
C PRO A 62 -19.53 -8.39 -5.71
N GLU A 63 -20.79 -8.05 -5.93
CA GLU A 63 -21.77 -7.84 -4.86
C GLU A 63 -22.02 -9.15 -4.10
N ASN A 64 -22.32 -9.08 -2.81
CA ASN A 64 -22.59 -10.27 -1.97
C ASN A 64 -21.45 -11.32 -1.93
N LEU A 65 -20.21 -10.91 -2.22
CA LEU A 65 -19.03 -11.79 -2.09
C LEU A 65 -18.92 -12.30 -0.64
N THR A 66 -18.67 -13.60 -0.49
CA THR A 66 -18.48 -14.23 0.82
C THR A 66 -17.12 -14.92 0.91
N CYS A 67 -16.37 -14.67 1.98
CA CYS A 67 -15.12 -15.37 2.29
C CYS A 67 -14.84 -15.34 3.80
N GLU A 68 -13.84 -16.11 4.26
CA GLU A 68 -13.45 -16.10 5.67
C GLU A 68 -12.62 -14.86 6.01
N SER A 69 -11.62 -14.58 5.17
CA SER A 69 -10.75 -13.42 5.26
C SER A 69 -10.42 -12.89 3.88
N LEU A 70 -10.13 -11.60 3.79
CA LEU A 70 -9.88 -10.90 2.53
C LEU A 70 -8.60 -10.08 2.65
N ASP A 71 -7.64 -10.31 1.77
CA ASP A 71 -6.48 -9.43 1.63
C ASP A 71 -6.66 -8.56 0.39
N ILE A 72 -6.81 -7.26 0.58
CA ILE A 72 -6.88 -6.24 -0.47
C ILE A 72 -5.76 -5.21 -0.29
N SER A 73 -4.67 -5.59 0.39
CA SER A 73 -3.52 -4.72 0.55
C SER A 73 -2.96 -4.28 -0.80
N ASP A 74 -2.53 -3.02 -0.85
CA ASP A 74 -1.92 -2.41 -2.03
C ASP A 74 -2.83 -2.40 -3.30
N CYS A 75 -4.14 -2.64 -3.15
CA CYS A 75 -5.16 -2.42 -4.18
C CYS A 75 -5.58 -0.95 -4.23
N VAL A 76 -4.68 -0.10 -4.72
CA VAL A 76 -4.83 1.38 -4.71
C VAL A 76 -6.09 1.90 -5.41
N ASN A 77 -6.61 1.16 -6.40
CA ASN A 77 -7.80 1.55 -7.18
C ASN A 77 -9.12 1.01 -6.60
N LEU A 78 -9.07 0.13 -5.59
CA LEU A 78 -10.25 -0.36 -4.90
C LEU A 78 -10.64 0.64 -3.81
N THR A 79 -11.65 1.46 -4.09
CA THR A 79 -12.03 2.61 -3.25
C THR A 79 -13.28 2.39 -2.40
N ALA A 80 -14.00 1.30 -2.63
CA ALA A 80 -15.19 0.93 -1.87
C ALA A 80 -15.33 -0.59 -1.74
N LEU A 81 -15.89 -1.04 -0.62
CA LEU A 81 -16.37 -2.42 -0.47
C LEU A 81 -17.73 -2.57 -1.16
N PRO A 82 -18.04 -3.73 -1.76
CA PRO A 82 -19.32 -3.95 -2.41
C PRO A 82 -20.44 -4.13 -1.38
N THR A 83 -21.68 -3.90 -1.80
CA THR A 83 -22.87 -4.16 -0.97
C THR A 83 -22.98 -5.65 -0.68
N GLY A 84 -23.34 -5.97 0.56
CA GLY A 84 -23.52 -7.36 1.00
C GLY A 84 -22.23 -8.17 1.10
N LEU A 85 -21.05 -7.53 1.02
CA LEU A 85 -19.78 -8.22 1.35
C LEU A 85 -19.90 -8.88 2.73
N HIS A 86 -19.62 -10.18 2.77
CA HIS A 86 -19.61 -10.94 4.02
C HIS A 86 -18.23 -11.56 4.24
N VAL A 87 -17.48 -10.98 5.17
CA VAL A 87 -16.21 -11.50 5.66
C VAL A 87 -16.41 -11.92 7.11
N THR A 88 -16.06 -13.16 7.45
CA THR A 88 -16.34 -13.70 8.80
C THR A 88 -15.24 -13.41 9.81
N TYR A 89 -14.02 -13.09 9.36
CA TYR A 89 -12.88 -12.91 10.25
C TYR A 89 -12.20 -11.55 10.09
N TRP A 90 -11.35 -11.35 9.07
CA TRP A 90 -10.59 -10.10 8.92
C TRP A 90 -10.43 -9.65 7.48
N ILE A 91 -10.20 -8.34 7.33
CA ILE A 91 -9.78 -7.71 6.08
C ILE A 91 -8.43 -7.01 6.30
N GLU A 92 -7.43 -7.34 5.47
CA GLU A 92 -6.17 -6.57 5.37
C GLU A 92 -6.34 -5.47 4.33
N LEU A 93 -6.19 -4.20 4.73
CA LEU A 93 -6.51 -3.04 3.88
C LEU A 93 -5.34 -2.08 3.63
N ALA A 94 -4.16 -2.33 4.18
CA ALA A 94 -3.04 -1.40 4.07
C ALA A 94 -2.68 -1.12 2.60
N GLY A 95 -2.60 0.16 2.22
CA GLY A 95 -2.29 0.55 0.84
C GLY A 95 -3.44 0.42 -0.17
N SER A 96 -4.65 0.01 0.27
CA SER A 96 -5.84 0.06 -0.57
C SER A 96 -6.38 1.50 -0.72
N GLY A 97 -7.27 1.72 -1.70
CA GLY A 97 -7.98 2.99 -1.87
C GLY A 97 -9.16 3.18 -0.91
N ILE A 98 -9.42 2.24 0.00
CA ILE A 98 -10.57 2.29 0.91
C ILE A 98 -10.32 3.30 2.02
N THR A 99 -11.22 4.27 2.13
CA THR A 99 -11.10 5.39 3.08
C THR A 99 -12.23 5.45 4.10
N SER A 100 -13.25 4.60 3.98
CA SER A 100 -14.37 4.54 4.92
C SER A 100 -15.05 3.18 4.89
N VAL A 101 -15.81 2.88 5.94
CA VAL A 101 -16.67 1.71 6.06
C VAL A 101 -17.98 2.08 6.76
N SER A 102 -19.05 1.32 6.53
CA SER A 102 -20.25 1.40 7.35
C SER A 102 -20.00 0.80 8.74
N ALA A 103 -20.58 1.41 9.78
CA ALA A 103 -20.52 0.87 11.13
C ALA A 103 -21.14 -0.52 11.23
N GLY A 104 -20.67 -1.33 12.19
CA GLY A 104 -21.24 -2.64 12.51
C GLY A 104 -20.91 -3.74 11.50
N HIS A 105 -19.74 -3.66 10.85
CA HIS A 105 -19.34 -4.59 9.78
C HIS A 105 -18.99 -6.02 10.26
N GLY A 106 -18.68 -6.23 11.54
CA GLY A 106 -18.57 -7.56 12.16
C GLY A 106 -17.28 -8.34 11.91
N PHE A 107 -16.41 -7.89 11.02
CA PHE A 107 -15.03 -8.38 10.84
C PHE A 107 -14.00 -7.46 11.52
N ILE A 108 -12.74 -7.90 11.59
CA ILE A 108 -11.62 -7.13 12.14
C ILE A 108 -10.79 -6.53 10.99
N TRP A 109 -10.23 -5.34 11.19
CA TRP A 109 -9.24 -4.78 10.27
C TRP A 109 -7.84 -5.25 10.62
N ARG A 110 -7.06 -5.60 9.61
CA ARG A 110 -5.61 -5.74 9.70
C ARG A 110 -4.92 -4.66 8.88
N TRP A 111 -3.84 -4.13 9.42
CA TRP A 111 -2.94 -3.22 8.73
C TRP A 111 -1.53 -3.78 8.81
N ARG A 112 -0.98 -4.22 7.67
CA ARG A 112 0.33 -4.89 7.60
C ARG A 112 0.43 -6.04 8.62
N GLY A 113 -0.65 -6.80 8.79
CA GLY A 113 -0.76 -7.93 9.70
C GLY A 113 -1.16 -7.59 11.15
N VAL A 114 -1.28 -6.32 11.53
CA VAL A 114 -1.66 -5.90 12.89
C VAL A 114 -3.15 -5.61 12.96
N GLU A 115 -3.86 -6.13 13.96
CA GLU A 115 -5.27 -5.77 14.18
C GLU A 115 -5.41 -4.29 14.55
N VAL A 116 -6.32 -3.59 13.88
CA VAL A 116 -6.57 -2.16 14.10
C VAL A 116 -8.06 -1.88 14.26
N THR A 117 -8.35 -0.77 14.94
CA THR A 117 -9.72 -0.26 15.06
C THR A 117 -10.09 0.58 13.83
N ASP A 118 -11.38 0.82 13.60
CA ASP A 118 -11.87 1.76 12.57
C ASP A 118 -11.21 3.13 12.68
N LYS A 119 -11.00 3.61 13.90
CA LYS A 119 -10.33 4.88 14.17
C LYS A 119 -8.89 4.90 13.65
N ILE A 120 -8.16 3.81 13.81
CA ILE A 120 -6.78 3.71 13.29
C ILE A 120 -6.78 3.52 11.78
N ALA A 121 -7.70 2.71 11.26
CA ALA A 121 -7.84 2.45 9.83
C ALA A 121 -8.24 3.72 9.04
N PHE A 122 -9.15 4.55 9.57
CA PHE A 122 -9.78 5.65 8.80
C PHE A 122 -9.62 7.05 9.41
N GLU A 123 -9.24 7.18 10.70
CA GLU A 123 -9.18 8.46 11.43
C GLU A 123 -7.81 8.69 12.13
N SER A 124 -6.72 8.38 11.42
CA SER A 124 -5.36 8.39 11.99
C SER A 124 -4.85 9.75 12.45
N GLN A 125 -5.45 10.85 12.01
CA GLN A 125 -5.04 12.22 12.35
C GLN A 125 -5.30 12.60 13.81
N SER A 126 -5.94 11.73 14.59
CA SER A 126 -6.26 11.98 16.00
C SER A 126 -5.13 11.65 16.98
N LEU A 127 -4.04 11.02 16.52
CA LEU A 127 -2.88 10.65 17.33
C LEU A 127 -1.69 11.55 17.00
N THR A 128 -0.97 12.00 18.02
CA THR A 128 0.29 12.73 17.84
C THR A 128 1.47 11.76 17.77
N GLY A 129 2.56 12.17 17.13
CA GLY A 129 3.82 11.44 17.12
C GLY A 129 4.36 11.20 18.53
N GLN A 130 4.11 12.11 19.48
CA GLN A 130 4.48 11.93 20.88
C GLN A 130 3.67 10.82 21.55
N ASP A 131 2.37 10.71 21.26
CA ASP A 131 1.55 9.59 21.74
C ASP A 131 2.06 8.25 21.18
N ILE A 132 2.42 8.24 19.90
CA ILE A 132 2.94 7.07 19.19
C ILE A 132 4.25 6.56 19.81
N LEU A 133 5.16 7.44 20.24
CA LEU A 133 6.41 7.03 20.91
C LEU A 133 6.17 6.22 22.18
N ASN A 134 5.05 6.43 22.87
CA ASN A 134 4.72 5.77 24.13
C ASN A 134 3.95 4.44 23.92
N ILE A 135 3.71 4.02 22.69
CA ILE A 135 3.04 2.75 22.40
C ILE A 135 4.01 1.59 22.63
N GLU A 136 3.69 0.74 23.61
CA GLU A 136 4.48 -0.46 23.96
C GLU A 136 4.44 -1.54 22.88
N ASN A 137 3.30 -1.68 22.19
CA ASN A 137 3.20 -2.64 21.10
C ASN A 137 3.93 -2.09 19.86
N VAL A 138 5.15 -2.59 19.65
CA VAL A 138 6.05 -2.21 18.57
C VAL A 138 5.41 -2.28 17.18
N GLU A 139 4.66 -3.34 16.88
CA GLU A 139 4.02 -3.50 15.57
C GLU A 139 2.89 -2.49 15.38
N LEU A 140 2.10 -2.22 16.42
CA LEU A 140 1.09 -1.16 16.39
C LEU A 140 1.74 0.21 16.23
N ARG A 141 2.87 0.48 16.90
CA ARG A 141 3.61 1.74 16.78
C ARG A 141 4.04 1.98 15.33
N ARG A 142 4.56 0.97 14.64
CA ARG A 142 4.93 1.05 13.21
C ARG A 142 3.73 1.37 12.33
N VAL A 143 2.60 0.71 12.56
CA VAL A 143 1.34 0.99 11.85
C VAL A 143 0.91 2.45 12.07
N LEU A 144 0.96 2.92 13.32
CA LEU A 144 0.57 4.29 13.65
C LEU A 144 1.49 5.34 13.00
N ILE A 145 2.80 5.08 12.92
CA ILE A 145 3.75 5.93 12.19
C ILE A 145 3.38 6.00 10.70
N GLU A 146 3.12 4.85 10.07
CA GLU A 146 2.68 4.79 8.67
C GLU A 146 1.36 5.55 8.45
N ARG A 147 0.40 5.36 9.35
CA ARG A 147 -0.94 6.00 9.29
C ARG A 147 -0.92 7.50 9.55
N LEU A 148 -0.06 7.99 10.44
CA LEU A 148 0.15 9.43 10.67
C LEU A 148 0.92 10.05 9.50
N GLY A 149 1.76 9.25 8.84
CA GLY A 149 2.67 9.67 7.78
C GLY A 149 4.02 10.09 8.36
N TYR A 150 5.09 9.65 7.72
CA TYR A 150 6.45 9.91 8.19
C TYR A 150 6.80 11.41 8.25
N GLU A 151 6.23 12.23 7.36
CA GLU A 151 6.42 13.68 7.38
C GLU A 151 5.91 14.31 8.67
N THR A 152 4.62 14.12 8.94
CA THR A 152 3.98 14.61 10.17
C THR A 152 4.68 14.07 11.41
N PHE A 153 5.02 12.78 11.42
CA PHE A 153 5.71 12.15 12.54
C PHE A 153 7.08 12.80 12.81
N LEU A 154 7.92 12.97 11.78
CA LEU A 154 9.23 13.61 11.89
C LEU A 154 9.13 15.09 12.29
N GLN A 155 8.12 15.81 11.81
CA GLN A 155 7.91 17.21 12.22
C GLN A 155 7.60 17.32 13.71
N GLN A 156 6.89 16.34 14.30
CA GLN A 156 6.48 16.36 15.70
C GLN A 156 7.52 15.79 16.66
N VAL A 157 8.26 14.77 16.24
CA VAL A 157 9.24 14.04 17.08
C VAL A 157 10.68 14.51 16.84
N GLY A 158 10.98 14.98 15.64
CA GLY A 158 12.35 15.24 15.21
C GLY A 158 13.13 13.96 14.90
N GLY A 159 14.44 14.10 14.78
CA GLY A 159 15.35 12.98 14.53
C GLY A 159 16.79 13.45 14.38
N LEU A 160 17.73 12.53 14.57
CA LEU A 160 19.16 12.78 14.40
C LEU A 160 19.51 12.71 12.92
N ILE A 161 20.06 13.78 12.38
CA ILE A 161 20.48 13.83 10.98
C ILE A 161 21.85 13.17 10.88
N ARG A 162 21.90 12.00 10.26
CA ARG A 162 23.11 11.17 10.10
C ARG A 162 23.96 11.62 8.93
N ASP A 163 23.31 12.08 7.87
CA ASP A 163 23.97 12.51 6.64
C ASP A 163 23.12 13.55 5.90
N ARG A 164 23.78 14.35 5.07
CA ARG A 164 23.18 15.36 4.19
C ARG A 164 23.97 15.41 2.90
N ASP A 165 23.29 15.35 1.78
CA ASP A 165 23.89 15.63 0.49
C ASP A 165 22.86 16.19 -0.50
N ARG A 166 23.28 16.30 -1.75
CA ARG A 166 22.44 16.73 -2.86
C ARG A 166 22.75 15.89 -4.08
N ASP A 167 21.70 15.50 -4.81
CA ASP A 167 21.81 14.89 -6.14
C ASP A 167 20.96 15.64 -7.18
N ALA A 168 20.78 15.04 -8.36
CA ALA A 168 19.92 15.55 -9.41
C ALA A 168 18.45 15.71 -8.97
N GLY A 169 17.98 14.90 -8.03
CA GLY A 169 16.63 14.89 -7.47
C GLY A 169 16.39 15.87 -6.32
N GLY A 170 17.45 16.51 -5.80
CA GLY A 170 17.34 17.59 -4.81
C GLY A 170 18.22 17.42 -3.58
N GLU A 171 17.90 18.20 -2.54
CA GLU A 171 18.54 18.08 -1.22
C GLU A 171 18.01 16.84 -0.49
N ARG A 172 18.91 16.06 0.10
CA ARG A 172 18.58 14.83 0.82
C ARG A 172 19.11 14.87 2.24
N GLN A 173 18.36 14.28 3.16
CA GLN A 173 18.75 14.11 4.56
C GLN A 173 18.47 12.68 4.98
N LEU A 174 19.47 12.02 5.54
CA LEU A 174 19.30 10.73 6.21
C LEU A 174 18.99 10.99 7.69
N VAL A 175 17.78 10.62 8.12
CA VAL A 175 17.28 10.91 9.47
C VAL A 175 17.09 9.61 10.25
N TYR A 176 17.57 9.61 11.49
CA TYR A 176 17.57 8.47 12.39
C TYR A 176 16.79 8.80 13.67
N ILE A 177 15.87 7.92 14.05
CA ILE A 177 15.14 7.98 15.31
C ILE A 177 15.40 6.68 16.08
N PRO A 178 16.04 6.74 17.26
CA PRO A 178 16.23 5.55 18.09
C PRO A 178 14.90 5.12 18.74
N PHE A 179 14.70 3.81 18.83
CA PHE A 179 13.75 3.19 19.74
C PHE A 179 14.52 2.26 20.67
N GLU A 180 14.12 2.17 21.94
CA GLU A 180 14.80 1.33 22.93
C GLU A 180 14.38 -0.14 22.84
N ASP A 181 13.15 -0.36 22.38
CA ASP A 181 12.44 -1.64 22.32
C ASP A 181 12.22 -2.15 20.88
N ASP A 182 12.73 -1.44 19.87
CA ASP A 182 12.58 -1.78 18.45
C ASP A 182 13.82 -1.39 17.60
N GLU A 183 13.90 -1.92 16.39
CA GLU A 183 14.76 -1.43 15.32
C GLU A 183 14.53 0.09 15.11
N PRO A 184 15.60 0.90 15.08
CA PRO A 184 15.46 2.33 14.90
C PRO A 184 14.83 2.68 13.55
N LEU A 185 14.02 3.74 13.52
CA LEU A 185 13.50 4.27 12.27
C LEU A 185 14.60 5.04 11.55
N MET A 186 14.97 4.57 10.36
CA MET A 186 15.82 5.28 9.40
C MET A 186 15.00 5.68 8.19
N VAL A 187 15.08 6.96 7.82
CA VAL A 187 14.35 7.51 6.67
C VAL A 187 15.25 8.40 5.82
N LEU A 188 15.07 8.32 4.50
CA LEU A 188 15.59 9.30 3.56
C LEU A 188 14.51 10.35 3.33
N LYS A 189 14.81 11.60 3.70
CA LYS A 189 14.01 12.77 3.35
C LYS A 189 14.61 13.41 2.10
N VAL A 190 13.81 13.57 1.05
CA VAL A 190 14.17 14.20 -0.22
C VAL A 190 13.30 15.43 -0.42
N THR A 191 13.91 16.57 -0.75
CA THR A 191 13.18 17.80 -1.09
C THR A 191 13.27 18.05 -2.59
N CYS A 192 12.14 17.93 -3.28
CA CYS A 192 12.08 18.14 -4.72
C CYS A 192 12.42 19.61 -5.05
N PRO A 193 13.45 19.89 -5.88
CA PRO A 193 13.93 21.25 -6.12
C PRO A 193 12.96 22.09 -6.95
N SER A 194 12.12 21.47 -7.77
CA SER A 194 11.18 22.17 -8.66
C SER A 194 9.85 22.51 -7.98
N THR A 195 9.37 21.67 -7.06
CA THR A 195 8.07 21.84 -6.40
C THR A 195 8.18 22.20 -4.92
N GLY A 196 9.34 21.99 -4.30
CA GLY A 196 9.52 22.07 -2.85
C GLY A 196 8.86 20.91 -2.09
N HIS A 197 8.24 19.95 -2.79
CA HIS A 197 7.56 18.82 -2.16
C HIS A 197 8.55 17.92 -1.41
N ILE A 198 8.17 17.48 -0.22
CA ILE A 198 8.99 16.63 0.64
C ILE A 198 8.53 15.19 0.49
N HIS A 199 9.46 14.30 0.17
CA HIS A 199 9.25 12.86 0.19
C HIS A 199 10.05 12.26 1.33
N ILE A 200 9.42 11.39 2.11
CA ILE A 200 10.09 10.67 3.20
C ILE A 200 9.87 9.19 3.01
N LEU A 201 10.97 8.46 2.90
CA LEU A 201 10.99 7.05 2.55
C LEU A 201 11.75 6.29 3.62
N ARG A 202 11.12 5.27 4.24
CA ARG A 202 11.82 4.37 5.17
C ARG A 202 12.87 3.57 4.42
N VAL A 203 14.06 3.48 5.00
CA VAL A 203 15.19 2.70 4.48
C VAL A 203 15.74 1.80 5.59
N PRO A 204 16.54 0.76 5.26
CA PRO A 204 17.14 -0.09 6.27
C PRO A 204 17.95 0.69 7.32
N PRO A 205 17.97 0.26 8.60
CA PRO A 205 18.57 1.03 9.69
C PRO A 205 20.10 1.14 9.60
N TYR A 206 20.74 0.28 8.80
CA TYR A 206 22.20 0.23 8.64
C TYR A 206 22.72 1.15 7.54
N MET A 207 21.85 1.91 6.86
CA MET A 207 22.26 2.89 5.86
C MET A 207 23.17 3.95 6.47
N ARG A 208 24.25 4.29 5.77
CA ARG A 208 25.31 5.18 6.28
C ARG A 208 25.23 6.60 5.73
N ASN A 209 24.75 6.76 4.49
CA ASN A 209 24.63 8.06 3.83
C ASN A 209 23.42 8.10 2.88
N CYS A 210 23.06 9.31 2.44
CA CYS A 210 21.90 9.57 1.60
C CYS A 210 22.02 8.86 0.24
N HIS A 211 23.21 8.83 -0.36
CA HIS A 211 23.45 8.15 -1.63
C HIS A 211 23.15 6.65 -1.57
N GLN A 212 23.63 5.96 -0.52
CA GLN A 212 23.35 4.55 -0.28
C GLN A 212 21.86 4.29 -0.10
N ALA A 213 21.18 5.14 0.68
CA ALA A 213 19.75 5.04 0.90
C ALA A 213 18.94 5.25 -0.39
N ALA A 214 19.31 6.24 -1.19
CA ALA A 214 18.67 6.53 -2.47
C ALA A 214 18.87 5.39 -3.49
N ALA A 215 20.08 4.84 -3.57
CA ALA A 215 20.37 3.69 -4.42
C ALA A 215 19.52 2.47 -4.05
N TRP A 216 19.37 2.20 -2.75
CA TRP A 216 18.54 1.10 -2.25
C TRP A 216 17.06 1.30 -2.62
N ILE A 217 16.52 2.52 -2.45
CA ILE A 217 15.14 2.86 -2.86
C ILE A 217 14.94 2.61 -4.35
N ALA A 218 15.95 2.95 -5.17
CA ALA A 218 15.93 2.73 -6.61
C ALA A 218 16.18 1.26 -7.03
N GLY A 219 16.34 0.33 -6.07
CA GLY A 219 16.50 -1.10 -6.33
C GLY A 219 17.94 -1.56 -6.61
N PHE A 220 18.94 -0.71 -6.34
CA PHE A 220 20.36 -1.04 -6.51
C PHE A 220 20.94 -1.65 -5.23
N ASN A 221 21.61 -2.79 -5.35
CA ASN A 221 22.36 -3.41 -4.25
C ASN A 221 23.71 -2.73 -4.01
N ASN A 222 24.35 -2.26 -5.08
CA ASN A 222 25.60 -1.51 -5.02
C ASN A 222 25.33 -0.02 -5.26
N PRO A 223 25.59 0.88 -4.29
CA PRO A 223 25.37 2.31 -4.44
C PRO A 223 26.15 2.96 -5.57
N ASP A 224 27.31 2.42 -5.94
CA ASP A 224 28.15 2.97 -7.00
C ASP A 224 27.51 2.83 -8.39
N ASP A 225 26.53 1.92 -8.54
CA ASP A 225 25.80 1.72 -9.80
C ASP A 225 24.68 2.76 -9.98
N TYR A 226 24.35 3.53 -8.93
CA TYR A 226 23.29 4.52 -8.95
C TYR A 226 23.83 5.92 -9.29
N HIS A 227 23.48 6.41 -10.48
CA HIS A 227 23.84 7.74 -10.97
C HIS A 227 22.59 8.47 -11.47
N PRO A 228 21.85 9.16 -10.59
CA PRO A 228 20.64 9.87 -10.98
C PRO A 228 20.99 11.05 -11.90
N ALA A 229 20.30 11.10 -13.04
CA ALA A 229 20.38 12.21 -13.99
C ALA A 229 19.10 13.07 -13.91
N ILE A 230 19.20 14.34 -14.26
CA ILE A 230 18.02 15.19 -14.48
C ILE A 230 17.40 14.74 -15.82
N GLU A 231 16.13 14.34 -15.81
CA GLU A 231 15.39 14.16 -17.06
C GLU A 231 15.28 15.52 -17.77
N ALA A 232 15.77 15.57 -19.01
CA ALA A 232 15.89 16.78 -19.83
C ALA A 232 14.56 17.19 -20.48
#